data_AF-A0A8J3HMX1-F1
#
_entry.id   AF-A0A8J3HMX1-F1
#
_cell.length_a   1.000
_cell.length_b   1.000
_cell.length_c   1.000
_cell.angle_alpha   90.00
_cell.angle_beta   90.00
_cell.angle_gamma   90.00
#
_symmetry.space_group_name_H-M   'P 1'
#
loop_
_entity.id
_entity.type
_entity.pdbx_description
1 polymer ?
#
loop_
_entity_poly.entity_id
_entity_poly.type
_entity_poly.pdbx_seq_one_letter_code
_entity_poly.pdbx_strand_id
1 'polypeptide(L)'
;MNVATDSALPITLGVMALAGMPAAIAAVICADDMVVQVRHRAEKVREAWHEQRTLDRLERAFAPAPPAGPPWTNAARVATVALGAARETMVQFAAQRLSAVGLAPAWLPEPAPVAIGGGPLPFEQIVAALRELPREHDAYDQALRDACLCLGIDEHLAEVAGLDLQIERVRVEGALISAGVVLSEP
;
A
#
# COMPACT_ATOMS: atom_id res chain seq x y z
N MET A 1 27.13 62.01 18.67
CA MET A 1 28.07 60.89 18.41
C MET A 1 27.27 59.72 17.87
N ASN A 2 27.06 59.60 16.56
CA ASN A 2 26.45 58.40 15.92
C ASN A 2 26.87 58.21 14.44
N VAL A 3 27.75 59.07 13.90
CA VAL A 3 28.16 59.03 12.48
C VAL A 3 29.16 57.89 12.18
N ALA A 4 29.85 57.37 13.21
CA ALA A 4 30.85 56.31 13.02
C ALA A 4 30.25 54.91 12.83
N THR A 5 29.03 54.66 13.30
CA THR A 5 28.37 53.34 13.23
C THR A 5 27.61 53.11 11.92
N ASP A 6 27.16 54.18 11.24
CA ASP A 6 26.42 54.07 9.97
C ASP A 6 27.31 53.64 8.78
N SER A 7 28.61 53.93 8.81
CA SER A 7 29.53 53.56 7.72
C SER A 7 30.17 52.17 7.90
N ALA A 8 30.14 51.60 9.11
CA ALA A 8 30.73 50.29 9.39
C ALA A 8 29.80 49.13 8.99
N LEU A 9 28.49 49.30 9.15
CA LEU A 9 27.47 48.31 8.79
C LEU A 9 27.52 47.86 7.32
N PRO A 10 27.55 48.76 6.31
CA PRO A 10 27.59 48.32 4.91
C PRO A 10 28.89 47.59 4.56
N ILE A 11 30.01 47.95 5.19
CA ILE A 11 31.30 47.27 4.97
C ILE A 11 31.25 45.86 5.55
N THR A 12 30.73 45.68 6.77
CA THR A 12 30.59 44.35 7.38
C THR A 12 29.62 43.44 6.61
N LEU A 13 28.49 43.98 6.13
CA LEU A 13 27.55 43.27 5.27
C LEU A 13 28.18 42.88 3.93
N GLY A 14 28.95 43.78 3.31
CA GLY A 14 29.67 43.51 2.08
C GLY A 14 30.71 42.39 2.22
N VAL A 15 31.48 42.39 3.31
CA VAL A 15 32.47 41.34 3.58
C VAL A 15 31.80 39.98 3.86
N MET A 16 30.71 39.97 4.63
CA MET A 16 29.97 38.72 4.90
C MET A 16 29.28 38.18 3.64
N ALA A 17 28.75 39.05 2.78
CA ALA A 17 28.18 38.65 1.50
C ALA A 17 29.25 38.10 0.55
N LEU A 18 30.42 38.74 0.47
CA LEU A 18 31.54 38.29 -0.35
C LEU A 18 32.12 36.95 0.15
N ALA A 19 32.19 36.74 1.47
CA ALA A 19 32.63 35.49 2.07
C ALA A 19 31.56 34.37 2.00
N GLY A 20 30.27 34.74 2.01
CA GLY A 20 29.15 33.79 1.95
C GLY A 20 28.84 33.28 0.54
N MET A 21 29.12 34.07 -0.49
CA MET A 21 28.81 33.72 -1.88
C MET A 21 29.51 32.43 -2.36
N PRO A 22 30.81 32.19 -2.10
CA PRO A 22 31.47 30.93 -2.46
C PRO A 22 30.87 29.71 -1.75
N ALA A 23 30.44 29.86 -0.49
CA ALA A 23 29.79 28.79 0.26
C ALA A 23 28.40 28.45 -0.30
N ALA A 24 27.63 29.46 -0.72
CA ALA A 24 26.35 29.26 -1.37
C ALA A 24 26.49 28.57 -2.75
N ILE A 25 27.48 28.98 -3.55
CA ILE A 25 27.76 28.34 -4.85
C ILE A 25 28.17 26.87 -4.65
N ALA A 26 29.02 26.57 -3.66
CA ALA A 26 29.40 25.20 -3.33
C ALA A 26 28.19 24.36 -2.89
N ALA A 27 27.28 24.91 -2.09
CA ALA A 27 26.07 24.22 -1.66
C ALA A 27 25.13 23.88 -2.85
N VAL A 28 24.98 24.79 -3.81
CA VAL A 28 24.17 24.55 -5.02
C VAL A 28 24.80 23.47 -5.89
N ILE A 29 26.11 23.54 -6.14
CA ILE A 29 26.82 22.53 -6.93
C ILE A 29 26.78 21.15 -6.24
N CYS A 30 26.96 21.10 -4.92
CA CYS A 30 26.84 19.86 -4.17
C CYS A 30 25.40 19.31 -4.19
N ALA A 31 24.38 20.17 -4.19
CA ALA A 31 23.00 19.73 -4.33
C ALA A 31 22.75 19.14 -5.73
N ASP A 32 23.28 19.72 -6.79
CA ASP A 32 23.17 19.20 -8.15
C ASP A 32 23.87 17.85 -8.32
N ASP A 33 25.08 17.69 -7.77
CA ASP A 33 25.81 16.41 -7.79
C ASP A 33 25.06 15.30 -7.04
N MET A 34 24.43 15.64 -5.89
CA MET A 34 23.57 14.71 -5.16
C MET A 34 22.35 14.31 -5.99
N VAL A 35 21.71 15.25 -6.70
CA VAL A 35 20.56 14.99 -7.56
C VAL A 35 20.94 14.05 -8.71
N VAL A 36 22.10 14.27 -9.34
CA VAL A 36 22.61 13.38 -10.41
C VAL A 36 22.90 11.98 -9.87
N GLN A 37 23.52 11.88 -8.68
CA GLN A 37 23.81 10.60 -8.06
C GLN A 37 22.54 9.82 -7.66
N VAL A 38 21.52 10.52 -7.15
CA VAL A 38 20.21 9.94 -6.82
C VAL A 38 19.50 9.47 -8.09
N ARG A 39 19.52 10.25 -9.17
CA ARG A 39 18.94 9.84 -10.47
C ARG A 39 19.59 8.57 -11.00
N HIS A 40 20.92 8.51 -10.99
CA HIS A 40 21.64 7.34 -11.48
C HIS A 40 21.40 6.09 -10.62
N ARG A 41 21.23 6.27 -9.29
CA ARG A 41 20.85 5.18 -8.39
C ARG A 41 19.41 4.71 -8.64
N ALA A 42 18.49 5.62 -8.91
CA ALA A 42 17.11 5.30 -9.23
C ALA A 42 16.98 4.53 -10.56
N GLU A 43 17.75 4.92 -11.58
CA GLU A 43 17.83 4.20 -12.86
C GLU A 43 18.33 2.77 -12.68
N LYS A 44 19.40 2.56 -11.91
CA LYS A 44 19.91 1.22 -11.59
C LYS A 44 18.91 0.35 -10.83
N VAL A 45 18.19 0.95 -9.87
CA VAL A 45 17.14 0.23 -9.13
C VAL A 45 16.01 -0.14 -10.09
N ARG A 46 15.60 0.76 -10.99
CA ARG A 46 14.58 0.46 -12.01
C ARG A 46 15.00 -0.68 -12.93
N GLU A 47 16.23 -0.68 -13.42
CA GLU A 47 16.76 -1.75 -14.27
C GLU A 47 16.78 -3.10 -13.52
N ALA A 48 17.25 -3.12 -12.28
CA ALA A 48 17.23 -4.33 -11.45
C ALA A 48 15.79 -4.86 -11.25
N TRP A 49 14.82 -3.98 -11.02
CA TRP A 49 13.41 -4.36 -10.91
C TRP A 49 12.84 -4.94 -12.21
N HIS A 50 13.25 -4.41 -13.37
CA HIS A 50 12.85 -4.97 -14.67
C HIS A 50 13.48 -6.34 -14.90
N GLU A 51 14.75 -6.51 -14.56
CA GLU A 51 15.47 -7.78 -14.66
C GLU A 51 14.82 -8.85 -13.77
N GLN A 52 14.45 -8.48 -12.53
CA GLN A 52 13.76 -9.35 -11.58
C GLN A 52 12.44 -9.89 -12.15
N ARG A 53 11.65 -9.04 -12.83
CA ARG A 53 10.37 -9.45 -13.45
C ARG A 53 10.59 -10.38 -14.64
N THR A 54 11.62 -10.17 -15.44
CA THR A 54 11.97 -11.10 -16.52
C THR A 54 12.42 -12.45 -15.98
N LEU A 55 13.21 -12.47 -14.90
CA LEU A 55 13.62 -13.70 -14.24
C LEU A 55 12.42 -14.45 -13.64
N ASP A 56 11.50 -13.77 -12.96
CA ASP A 56 10.29 -14.39 -12.41
C ASP A 56 9.35 -14.95 -13.50
N ARG A 57 9.29 -14.28 -14.66
CA ARG A 57 8.57 -14.80 -15.84
C ARG A 57 9.23 -16.04 -16.43
N LEU A 58 10.56 -16.04 -16.53
CA LEU A 58 11.31 -17.19 -16.99
C LEU A 58 11.16 -18.36 -16.01
N GLU A 59 11.31 -18.12 -14.72
CA GLU A 59 11.11 -19.10 -13.67
C GLU A 59 9.70 -19.70 -13.72
N ARG A 60 8.67 -18.87 -13.92
CA ARG A 60 7.29 -19.35 -14.08
C ARG A 60 7.05 -20.09 -15.40
N ALA A 61 7.76 -19.76 -16.47
CA ALA A 61 7.68 -20.48 -17.75
C ALA A 61 8.43 -21.83 -17.72
N PHE A 62 9.52 -21.92 -16.95
CA PHE A 62 10.27 -23.14 -16.71
C PHE A 62 9.71 -23.97 -15.55
N ALA A 63 8.89 -23.39 -14.69
CA ALA A 63 8.19 -24.11 -13.64
C ALA A 63 7.37 -25.21 -14.30
N PRO A 64 7.64 -26.49 -14.01
CA PRO A 64 6.88 -27.58 -14.58
C PRO A 64 5.42 -27.38 -14.19
N ALA A 65 4.51 -27.49 -15.17
CA ALA A 65 3.08 -27.51 -14.90
C ALA A 65 2.86 -28.48 -13.73
N PRO A 66 2.19 -28.04 -12.63
CA PRO A 66 2.01 -28.89 -11.47
C PRO A 66 1.47 -30.21 -11.99
N PRO A 67 2.14 -31.35 -11.69
CA PRO A 67 1.68 -32.63 -12.21
C PRO A 67 0.22 -32.73 -11.82
N ALA A 68 -0.64 -33.18 -12.75
CA ALA A 68 -2.03 -33.47 -12.44
C ALA A 68 -2.01 -34.45 -11.26
N GLY A 69 -2.13 -33.87 -10.07
CA GLY A 69 -1.95 -34.61 -8.84
C GLY A 69 -3.07 -35.64 -8.80
N PRO A 70 -2.83 -36.78 -8.16
CA PRO A 70 -3.94 -37.67 -7.85
C PRO A 70 -5.07 -36.87 -7.19
N PRO A 71 -6.35 -37.15 -7.49
CA PRO A 71 -7.49 -36.26 -7.24
C PRO A 71 -7.65 -35.81 -5.77
N TRP A 72 -7.00 -36.52 -4.83
CA TRP A 72 -6.95 -36.17 -3.42
C TRP A 72 -6.17 -34.88 -3.11
N THR A 73 -5.27 -34.38 -3.97
CA THR A 73 -4.55 -33.11 -3.71
C THR A 73 -5.46 -31.89 -3.84
N ASN A 74 -6.38 -31.91 -4.82
CA ASN A 74 -7.42 -30.88 -4.94
C ASN A 74 -8.42 -30.99 -3.79
N ALA A 75 -8.81 -32.21 -3.40
CA ALA A 75 -9.66 -32.43 -2.25
C ALA A 75 -9.00 -31.96 -0.94
N ALA A 76 -7.70 -32.18 -0.77
CA ALA A 76 -6.93 -31.69 0.37
C ALA A 76 -6.93 -30.16 0.42
N ARG A 77 -6.67 -29.48 -0.70
CA ARG A 77 -6.71 -28.00 -0.78
C ARG A 77 -8.10 -27.45 -0.43
N VAL A 78 -9.15 -28.04 -0.98
CA VAL A 78 -10.54 -27.66 -0.67
C VAL A 78 -10.87 -27.92 0.81
N ALA A 79 -10.39 -29.03 1.37
CA ALA A 79 -10.56 -29.33 2.78
C ALA A 79 -9.84 -28.31 3.68
N THR A 80 -8.62 -27.87 3.34
CA THR A 80 -7.89 -26.85 4.13
C THR A 80 -8.61 -25.51 4.10
N VAL A 81 -9.12 -25.11 2.94
CA VAL A 81 -9.90 -23.86 2.79
C VAL A 81 -11.23 -23.94 3.55
N ALA A 82 -11.94 -25.06 3.45
CA ALA A 82 -13.20 -25.29 4.16
C ALA A 82 -13.03 -25.35 5.68
N LEU A 83 -11.95 -25.98 6.16
CA LEU A 83 -11.60 -26.02 7.59
C LEU A 83 -11.21 -24.63 8.13
N GLY A 84 -10.53 -23.81 7.32
CA GLY A 84 -10.26 -22.40 7.66
C GLY A 84 -11.55 -21.60 7.83
N ALA A 85 -12.44 -21.67 6.84
CA ALA A 85 -13.72 -20.96 6.88
C ALA A 85 -14.64 -21.44 8.03
N ALA A 86 -14.67 -22.75 8.32
CA ALA A 86 -15.44 -23.32 9.42
C ALA A 86 -14.91 -22.89 10.81
N ARG A 87 -13.58 -22.76 10.93
CA ARG A 87 -12.94 -22.26 12.15
C ARG A 87 -13.28 -20.80 12.40
N GLU A 88 -13.22 -19.96 11.37
CA GLU A 88 -13.59 -18.53 11.44
C GLU A 88 -15.05 -18.36 11.94
N THR A 89 -15.97 -19.13 11.37
CA THR A 89 -17.40 -19.10 11.74
C THR A 89 -17.67 -19.65 13.13
N MET A 90 -16.97 -20.69 13.58
CA MET A 90 -17.08 -21.18 14.97
C MET A 90 -16.56 -20.17 15.99
N VAL A 91 -15.45 -19.47 15.68
CA VAL A 91 -14.92 -18.41 16.54
C VAL A 91 -15.91 -17.26 16.66
N GLN A 92 -16.53 -16.85 15.55
CA GLN A 92 -17.57 -15.82 15.56
C GLN A 92 -18.82 -16.24 16.34
N PHE A 93 -19.29 -17.48 16.15
CA PHE A 93 -20.45 -17.99 16.88
C PHE A 93 -20.17 -18.14 18.38
N ALA A 94 -18.97 -18.61 18.76
CA ALA A 94 -18.53 -18.70 20.14
C ALA A 94 -18.42 -17.31 20.78
N ALA A 95 -17.83 -16.33 20.08
CA ALA A 95 -17.76 -14.95 20.51
C ALA A 95 -19.16 -14.34 20.75
N GLN A 96 -20.10 -14.58 19.84
CA GLN A 96 -21.47 -14.09 19.96
C GLN A 96 -22.23 -14.74 21.12
N ARG A 97 -22.05 -16.04 21.36
CA ARG A 97 -22.65 -16.76 22.50
C ARG A 97 -22.05 -16.34 23.84
N LEU A 98 -20.74 -16.13 23.91
CA LEU A 98 -20.06 -15.64 25.11
C LEU A 98 -20.49 -14.21 25.44
N SER A 99 -20.66 -13.36 24.44
CA SER A 99 -21.22 -12.00 24.60
C SER A 99 -22.66 -12.03 25.10
N ALA A 100 -23.51 -12.89 24.55
CA ALA A 100 -24.91 -13.02 24.97
C ALA A 100 -25.09 -13.50 26.43
N VAL A 101 -24.10 -14.18 27.01
CA VAL A 101 -24.11 -14.66 28.40
C VAL A 101 -23.30 -13.73 29.33
N GLY A 102 -22.77 -12.62 28.82
CA GLY A 102 -22.00 -11.64 29.60
C GLY A 102 -20.61 -12.14 30.03
N LEU A 103 -20.09 -13.18 29.35
CA LEU A 103 -18.78 -13.79 29.60
C LEU A 103 -17.75 -13.42 28.51
N ALA A 104 -18.02 -12.38 27.72
CA ALA A 104 -17.06 -11.89 26.73
C ALA A 104 -15.76 -11.44 27.42
N PRO A 105 -14.60 -11.96 27.03
CA PRO A 105 -13.32 -11.48 27.54
C PRO A 105 -13.12 -9.99 27.18
N ALA A 106 -12.49 -9.22 28.06
CA ALA A 106 -12.27 -7.77 27.87
C ALA A 106 -11.39 -7.41 26.65
N TRP A 107 -10.74 -8.38 26.01
CA TRP A 107 -9.97 -8.21 24.77
C TRP A 107 -10.79 -8.49 23.50
N LEU A 108 -12.06 -8.92 23.64
CA LEU A 108 -12.96 -9.11 22.53
C LEU A 108 -13.37 -7.72 22.01
N PRO A 109 -13.21 -7.40 20.72
CA PRO A 109 -13.66 -6.13 20.19
C PRO A 109 -15.14 -5.96 20.48
N GLU A 110 -15.50 -4.83 21.10
CA GLU A 110 -16.89 -4.49 21.38
C GLU A 110 -17.64 -4.50 20.03
N PRO A 111 -18.72 -5.29 19.87
CA PRO A 111 -19.47 -5.28 18.63
C PRO A 111 -20.07 -3.88 18.50
N ALA A 112 -19.50 -3.07 17.61
CA ALA A 112 -20.03 -1.77 17.26
C ALA A 112 -21.53 -1.92 16.98
N PRO A 113 -22.38 -0.98 17.45
CA PRO A 113 -23.81 -1.06 17.24
C PRO A 113 -24.05 -1.24 15.74
N VAL A 114 -24.63 -2.38 15.38
CA VAL A 114 -25.00 -2.71 14.01
C VAL A 114 -26.01 -1.66 13.58
N ALA A 115 -25.52 -0.66 12.84
CA ALA A 115 -26.37 0.26 12.11
C ALA A 115 -27.24 -0.60 11.20
N ILE A 116 -28.53 -0.63 11.51
CA ILE A 116 -29.57 -1.21 10.66
C ILE A 116 -29.56 -0.36 9.38
N GLY A 117 -28.69 -0.69 8.43
CA GLY A 117 -28.40 0.11 7.25
C GLY A 117 -27.05 -0.13 6.55
N GLY A 118 -26.14 -0.94 7.10
CA GLY A 118 -24.84 -1.20 6.47
C GLY A 118 -24.22 -2.52 6.89
N GLY A 119 -24.73 -3.64 6.37
CA GLY A 119 -23.95 -4.87 6.36
C GLY A 119 -22.73 -4.70 5.42
N PRO A 120 -21.64 -5.46 5.60
CA PRO A 120 -20.59 -5.54 4.58
C PRO A 120 -21.28 -5.83 3.25
N LEU A 121 -21.11 -4.95 2.27
CA LEU A 121 -21.68 -5.15 0.96
C LEU A 121 -21.19 -6.53 0.48
N PRO A 122 -22.07 -7.38 -0.09
CA PRO A 122 -21.61 -8.65 -0.63
C PRO A 122 -20.48 -8.38 -1.62
N PHE A 123 -19.48 -9.26 -1.63
CA PHE A 123 -18.25 -9.08 -2.39
C PHE A 123 -18.48 -8.66 -3.84
N GLU A 124 -19.52 -9.20 -4.49
CA GLU A 124 -19.95 -8.84 -5.84
C GLU A 124 -20.27 -7.35 -6.02
N GLN A 125 -20.90 -6.71 -5.03
CA GLN A 125 -21.20 -5.28 -5.07
C GLN A 125 -19.95 -4.42 -4.90
N ILE A 126 -18.98 -4.87 -4.10
CA ILE A 126 -17.68 -4.21 -3.95
C ILE A 126 -16.94 -4.25 -5.30
N VAL A 127 -16.93 -5.41 -5.96
CA VAL A 127 -16.31 -5.55 -7.29
C VAL A 127 -17.04 -4.71 -8.35
N ALA A 128 -18.36 -4.63 -8.31
CA ALA A 128 -19.13 -3.76 -9.19
C ALA A 128 -18.76 -2.28 -8.97
N ALA A 129 -18.68 -1.83 -7.71
CA ALA A 129 -18.26 -0.48 -7.37
C ALA A 129 -16.84 -0.18 -7.88
N LEU A 130 -15.90 -1.12 -7.75
CA LEU A 130 -14.54 -0.97 -8.28
C LEU A 130 -14.47 -0.81 -9.81
N ARG A 131 -15.45 -1.33 -10.55
CA ARG A 131 -15.52 -1.18 -12.02
C ARG A 131 -16.15 0.14 -12.46
N GLU A 132 -17.07 0.67 -11.66
CA GLU A 132 -17.82 1.88 -11.99
C GLU A 132 -17.12 3.15 -11.50
N LEU A 133 -16.41 3.07 -10.37
CA LEU A 133 -15.81 4.23 -9.74
C LEU A 133 -14.54 4.66 -10.46
N PRO A 134 -14.37 5.97 -10.75
CA PRO A 134 -13.13 6.48 -11.31
C PRO A 134 -12.03 6.37 -10.26
N ARG A 135 -10.84 5.98 -10.72
CA ARG A 135 -9.68 5.73 -9.87
C ARG A 135 -9.36 6.91 -8.95
N GLU A 136 -9.53 8.14 -9.42
CA GLU A 136 -9.20 9.36 -8.66
C GLU A 136 -10.12 9.64 -7.46
N HIS A 137 -11.19 8.86 -7.27
CA HIS A 137 -12.19 9.11 -6.25
C HIS A 137 -11.88 8.40 -4.93
N ASP A 138 -12.11 9.07 -3.79
CA ASP A 138 -11.88 8.48 -2.46
C ASP A 138 -12.72 7.21 -2.19
N ALA A 139 -13.89 7.12 -2.82
CA ALA A 139 -14.75 5.94 -2.77
C ALA A 139 -14.09 4.71 -3.44
N TYR A 140 -13.20 4.92 -4.41
CA TYR A 140 -12.44 3.85 -5.04
C TYR A 140 -11.47 3.20 -4.04
N ASP A 141 -10.75 4.02 -3.26
CA ASP A 141 -9.86 3.52 -2.21
C ASP A 141 -10.62 2.82 -1.09
N GLN A 142 -11.82 3.29 -0.75
CA GLN A 142 -12.67 2.56 0.19
C GLN A 142 -13.07 1.17 -0.36
N ALA A 143 -13.49 1.10 -1.62
CA ALA A 143 -13.86 -0.17 -2.24
C ALA A 143 -12.67 -1.13 -2.37
N LEU A 144 -11.45 -0.62 -2.60
CA LEU A 144 -10.23 -1.43 -2.60
C LEU A 144 -9.96 -2.03 -1.22
N ARG A 145 -10.10 -1.23 -0.16
CA ARG A 145 -9.91 -1.69 1.23
C ARG A 145 -10.94 -2.74 1.62
N ASP A 146 -12.20 -2.52 1.26
CA ASP A 146 -13.27 -3.48 1.52
C ASP A 146 -13.02 -4.81 0.79
N ALA A 147 -12.56 -4.77 -0.48
CA ALA A 147 -12.18 -5.96 -1.24
C ALA A 147 -10.98 -6.69 -0.63
N CYS A 148 -9.94 -5.96 -0.21
CA CYS A 148 -8.77 -6.50 0.48
C CYS A 148 -9.16 -7.19 1.79
N LEU A 149 -10.05 -6.58 2.58
CA LEU A 149 -10.55 -7.16 3.82
C LEU A 149 -11.30 -8.46 3.58
N CYS A 150 -12.13 -8.55 2.54
CA CYS A 150 -12.81 -9.79 2.17
C CYS A 150 -11.85 -10.91 1.74
N LEU A 151 -10.71 -10.56 1.16
CA LEU A 151 -9.74 -11.52 0.61
C LEU A 151 -8.53 -11.77 1.54
N GLY A 152 -8.44 -11.07 2.67
CA GLY A 152 -7.31 -11.15 3.59
C GLY A 152 -6.01 -10.62 2.99
N ILE A 153 -6.08 -9.65 2.08
CA ILE A 153 -4.92 -9.01 1.46
C ILE A 153 -4.51 -7.81 2.32
N ASP A 154 -3.23 -7.76 2.67
CA ASP A 154 -2.65 -6.65 3.43
C ASP A 154 -2.58 -5.37 2.58
N GLU A 155 -2.95 -4.23 3.16
CA GLU A 155 -3.09 -2.92 2.49
C GLU A 155 -2.76 -1.77 3.43
N HIS A 156 -2.17 -0.69 2.88
CA HIS A 156 -1.76 0.50 3.63
C HIS A 156 -2.34 1.81 3.06
N LEU A 157 -3.42 1.75 2.28
CA LEU A 157 -3.99 2.89 1.53
C LEU A 157 -4.40 4.06 2.43
N ALA A 158 -4.77 3.80 3.69
CA ALA A 158 -5.12 4.85 4.65
C ALA A 158 -3.91 5.57 5.27
N GLU A 159 -2.72 4.96 5.19
CA GLU A 159 -1.50 5.45 5.86
C GLU A 159 -0.60 6.27 4.94
N VAL A 160 -0.76 6.11 3.62
CA VAL A 160 0.08 6.75 2.60
C VAL A 160 -0.66 7.84 1.83
N ALA A 161 0.08 8.82 1.31
CA ALA A 161 -0.46 9.96 0.57
C ALA A 161 0.36 10.29 -0.69
N GLY A 162 -0.22 11.05 -1.62
CA GLY A 162 0.49 11.55 -2.81
C GLY A 162 0.96 10.41 -3.73
N LEU A 163 2.25 10.42 -4.08
CA LEU A 163 2.83 9.39 -4.97
C LEU A 163 2.83 8.00 -4.32
N ASP A 164 3.06 7.92 -3.02
CA ASP A 164 3.10 6.64 -2.30
C ASP A 164 1.73 5.97 -2.28
N LEU A 165 0.66 6.77 -2.19
CA LEU A 165 -0.72 6.28 -2.35
C LEU A 165 -0.95 5.68 -3.74
N GLN A 166 -0.45 6.34 -4.80
CA GLN A 166 -0.58 5.81 -6.16
C GLN A 166 0.18 4.49 -6.35
N ILE A 167 1.36 4.36 -5.73
CA ILE A 167 2.16 3.14 -5.75
C ILE A 167 1.43 2.01 -5.01
N GLU A 168 0.95 2.29 -3.80
CA GLU A 168 0.23 1.31 -2.98
C GLU A 168 -1.06 0.87 -3.66
N ARG A 169 -1.76 1.79 -4.32
CA ARG A 169 -2.95 1.48 -5.11
C ARG A 169 -2.66 0.50 -6.25
N VAL A 170 -1.60 0.73 -7.03
CA VAL A 170 -1.19 -0.22 -8.10
C VAL A 170 -0.84 -1.59 -7.52
N ARG A 171 -0.17 -1.64 -6.35
CA ARG A 171 0.17 -2.89 -5.68
C ARG A 171 -1.09 -3.66 -5.26
N VAL A 172 -2.04 -2.97 -4.61
CA VAL A 172 -3.32 -3.53 -4.16
C VAL A 172 -4.14 -4.04 -5.34
N GLU A 173 -4.29 -3.24 -6.39
CA GLU A 173 -4.99 -3.65 -7.62
C GLU A 173 -4.35 -4.91 -8.23
N GLY A 174 -3.02 -4.97 -8.29
CA GLY A 174 -2.29 -6.16 -8.74
C GLY A 174 -2.54 -7.39 -7.87
N ALA A 175 -2.61 -7.22 -6.55
CA ALA A 175 -2.92 -8.29 -5.61
C ALA A 175 -4.37 -8.78 -5.79
N LEU A 176 -5.34 -7.88 -5.96
CA LEU A 176 -6.73 -8.21 -6.24
C LEU A 176 -6.86 -8.98 -7.56
N ILE A 177 -6.17 -8.55 -8.61
CA ILE A 177 -6.13 -9.27 -9.90
C ILE A 177 -5.52 -10.66 -9.74
N SER A 178 -4.44 -10.80 -8.95
CA SER A 178 -3.84 -12.12 -8.67
C SER A 178 -4.78 -13.06 -7.91
N ALA A 179 -5.69 -12.51 -7.11
CA ALA A 179 -6.74 -13.24 -6.40
C ALA A 179 -7.95 -13.56 -7.30
N GLY A 180 -7.96 -13.07 -8.55
CA GLY A 180 -8.99 -13.33 -9.55
C GLY A 180 -10.02 -12.21 -9.73
N VAL A 181 -9.82 -11.03 -9.12
CA VAL A 181 -10.72 -9.88 -9.27
C VAL A 181 -10.45 -9.13 -10.57
N VAL A 182 -11.50 -8.89 -11.36
CA VAL A 182 -11.39 -8.13 -12.61
C VAL A 182 -11.84 -6.69 -12.35
N LEU A 183 -10.88 -5.76 -12.31
CA LEU A 183 -11.06 -4.34 -11.97
C LEU A 183 -11.36 -3.44 -13.18
N SER A 184 -11.06 -3.92 -14.38
CA SER A 184 -11.49 -3.35 -15.65
C SER A 184 -11.50 -4.48 -16.67
N GLU A 185 -12.49 -4.51 -17.56
CA GLU A 185 -12.35 -5.33 -18.76
C GLU A 185 -11.23 -4.73 -19.64
N PRO A 186 -10.40 -5.57 -20.29
CA PRO A 186 -9.34 -5.12 -21.18
C PRO A 186 -9.86 -4.38 -22.43
#